data_AF-A0A7X7V8R8-F1
#
_entry.id   AF-A0A7X7V8R8-F1
#
_cell.length_a   1.000
_cell.length_b   1.000
_cell.length_c   1.000
_cell.angle_alpha   90.00
_cell.angle_beta   90.00
_cell.angle_gamma   90.00
#
_symmetry.space_group_name_H-M   'P 1'
#
loop_
_entity.id
_entity.type
_entity.pdbx_description
1 polymer ?
#
loop_
_entity_poly.entity_id
_entity_poly.type
_entity_poly.pdbx_seq_one_letter_code
_entity_poly.pdbx_strand_id
1 'polypeptide(L)'
;MTAASTPASEPVSASGVDVAPEPGRPIELVPMRPGSWWLLLGGGFALLGPLFGFLVGSAIGPGEQSAGLSPLQLALFAGFAVGGLGVLAALNGARRLYRDSRTTTPAA
;
A
#
# COMPACT_ATOMS: atom_id res chain seq x y z
N MET A 1 38.95 43.76 -35.35
CA MET A 1 38.06 42.62 -35.68
C MET A 1 38.70 41.37 -35.15
N THR A 2 38.00 40.75 -34.21
CA THR A 2 38.33 39.60 -33.38
C THR A 2 38.22 38.30 -34.18
N ALA A 3 39.19 37.39 -34.06
CA ALA A 3 38.98 35.97 -34.37
C ALA A 3 39.77 35.12 -33.37
N ALA A 4 39.06 34.17 -32.78
CA ALA A 4 39.32 33.51 -31.52
C ALA A 4 40.56 32.61 -31.52
N SER A 5 41.39 32.77 -30.49
CA SER A 5 42.34 31.73 -30.06
C SER A 5 41.56 30.51 -29.57
N THR A 6 41.78 29.37 -30.21
CA THR A 6 41.42 28.04 -29.70
C THR A 6 42.10 27.84 -28.33
N PRO A 7 41.37 27.68 -27.22
CA PRO A 7 41.97 27.05 -26.05
C PRO A 7 42.01 25.55 -26.33
N ALA A 8 43.24 25.05 -26.29
CA ALA A 8 43.59 23.65 -26.31
C ALA A 8 42.71 22.83 -25.35
N SER A 9 42.43 21.59 -25.76
CA SER A 9 41.83 20.55 -24.95
C SER A 9 42.51 20.52 -23.57
N GLU A 10 41.80 21.02 -22.55
CA GLU A 10 42.20 20.80 -21.18
C GLU A 10 41.92 19.33 -20.90
N PRO A 11 42.95 18.50 -20.60
CA PRO A 11 42.68 17.16 -20.11
C PRO A 11 41.92 17.37 -18.81
N VAL A 12 40.63 17.01 -18.80
CA VAL A 12 39.89 16.75 -17.56
C VAL A 12 40.77 15.81 -16.78
N SER A 13 41.46 16.39 -15.80
CA SER A 13 42.22 15.64 -14.83
C SER A 13 41.18 14.81 -14.12
N ALA A 14 41.07 13.56 -14.54
CA ALA A 14 40.41 12.51 -13.80
C ALA A 14 41.23 12.27 -12.53
N SER A 15 41.24 13.26 -11.64
CA SER A 15 41.51 13.09 -10.23
C SER A 15 40.28 12.39 -9.66
N GLY A 16 40.07 11.16 -10.10
CA GLY A 16 39.19 10.19 -9.47
C GLY A 16 39.81 9.84 -8.14
N VAL A 17 39.68 10.76 -7.18
CA VAL A 17 39.77 10.39 -5.78
C VAL A 17 38.60 9.42 -5.61
N ASP A 18 38.94 8.13 -5.47
CA ASP A 18 38.04 7.09 -5.00
C ASP A 18 37.65 7.44 -3.56
N VAL A 19 36.77 8.44 -3.42
CA VAL A 19 36.19 8.82 -2.15
C VAL A 19 35.26 7.67 -1.80
N ALA A 20 35.66 6.88 -0.80
CA ALA A 20 34.81 5.85 -0.24
C ALA A 20 33.41 6.46 0.01
N PRO A 21 32.32 5.82 -0.45
CA PRO A 21 30.98 6.35 -0.29
C PRO A 21 30.76 6.76 1.17
N GLU A 22 30.36 8.01 1.39
CA GLU A 22 30.14 8.48 2.76
C GLU A 22 29.11 7.54 3.43
N PRO A 23 29.41 6.98 4.61
CA PRO A 23 28.48 6.07 5.27
C PRO A 23 27.12 6.74 5.41
N GLY A 24 26.10 6.17 4.76
CA GLY A 24 24.74 6.73 4.78
C GLY A 24 24.20 6.85 6.21
N ARG A 25 23.31 7.83 6.45
CA ARG A 25 22.65 8.01 7.75
C ARG A 25 22.04 6.68 8.23
N PRO A 26 22.33 6.22 9.46
CA PRO A 26 21.73 5.00 9.97
C PRO A 26 20.20 5.15 10.03
N ILE A 27 19.49 4.20 9.41
CA ILE A 27 18.02 4.14 9.42
C ILE A 27 17.60 3.11 10.45
N GLU A 28 16.91 3.56 11.51
CA GLU A 28 16.26 2.65 12.46
C GLU A 28 14.87 2.26 11.95
N LEU A 29 14.68 0.96 11.69
CA LEU A 29 13.38 0.43 11.27
C LEU A 29 12.55 0.11 12.52
N VAL A 30 11.64 1.01 12.88
CA VAL A 30 10.69 0.75 13.96
C VAL A 30 9.61 -0.22 13.46
N PRO A 31 9.41 -1.38 14.11
CA PRO A 31 8.40 -2.34 13.70
C PRO A 31 6.98 -1.76 13.85
N MET A 32 6.12 -2.05 12.87
CA MET A 32 4.73 -1.58 12.87
C MET A 32 3.97 -2.13 14.09
N ARG A 33 3.15 -1.28 14.74
CA ARG A 33 2.42 -1.68 15.96
C ARG A 33 1.52 -2.91 15.71
N PRO A 34 1.38 -3.81 16.70
CA PRO A 34 0.55 -5.00 16.55
C PRO A 34 -0.91 -4.63 16.28
N GLY A 35 -1.48 -5.13 15.18
CA GLY A 35 -2.86 -4.82 14.76
C GLY A 35 -2.98 -3.82 13.61
N SER A 36 -1.93 -3.06 13.28
CA SER A 36 -1.93 -2.16 12.11
C SER A 36 -2.13 -2.92 10.80
N TRP A 37 -1.53 -4.11 10.65
CA TRP A 37 -1.71 -4.95 9.47
C TRP A 37 -3.15 -5.45 9.29
N TRP A 38 -3.79 -5.88 10.37
CA TRP A 38 -5.18 -6.33 10.33
C TRP A 38 -6.15 -5.18 10.02
N LEU A 39 -5.84 -3.99 10.51
CA LEU A 39 -6.59 -2.78 10.19
C LEU A 39 -6.48 -2.39 8.70
N LEU A 40 -5.26 -2.37 8.16
CA LEU A 40 -4.99 -2.00 6.78
C LEU A 40 -5.55 -3.02 5.79
N LEU A 41 -5.24 -4.30 5.99
CA LEU A 41 -5.74 -5.37 5.11
C LEU A 41 -7.25 -5.50 5.24
N GLY A 42 -7.78 -5.50 6.47
CA GLY A 42 -9.22 -5.58 6.70
C GLY A 42 -9.98 -4.41 6.06
N GLY A 43 -9.49 -3.17 6.25
CA GLY A 43 -10.06 -1.98 5.61
C GLY A 43 -9.97 -2.03 4.09
N GLY A 44 -8.85 -2.53 3.56
CA GLY A 44 -8.67 -2.79 2.13
C GLY A 44 -9.73 -3.75 1.61
N PHE A 45 -9.89 -4.93 2.20
CA PHE A 45 -10.91 -5.90 1.79
C PHE A 45 -12.34 -5.37 1.97
N ALA A 46 -12.60 -4.60 3.02
CA ALA A 46 -13.90 -3.98 3.26
C ALA A 46 -14.32 -3.05 2.11
N LEU A 47 -13.37 -2.28 1.58
CA LEU A 47 -13.62 -1.35 0.48
C LEU A 47 -13.58 -2.04 -0.89
N LEU A 48 -12.58 -2.89 -1.12
CA LEU A 48 -12.35 -3.53 -2.41
C LEU A 48 -13.32 -4.68 -2.67
N GLY A 49 -13.78 -5.40 -1.65
CA GLY A 49 -14.66 -6.57 -1.80
C GLY A 49 -15.91 -6.26 -2.63
N PRO A 50 -16.75 -5.29 -2.21
CA PRO A 50 -17.95 -4.90 -2.96
C PRO A 50 -17.62 -4.36 -4.36
N LEU A 51 -16.54 -3.56 -4.48
CA LEU A 51 -16.11 -2.99 -5.75
C LEU A 51 -15.72 -4.08 -6.76
N PHE A 52 -14.94 -5.07 -6.33
CA PHE A 52 -14.56 -6.22 -7.15
C PHE A 52 -15.76 -7.10 -7.48
N GLY A 53 -16.66 -7.35 -6.52
CA GLY A 53 -17.89 -8.09 -6.76
C GLY A 53 -18.76 -7.44 -7.82
N PHE A 54 -18.93 -6.12 -7.75
CA PHE A 54 -19.62 -5.34 -8.76
C PHE A 54 -18.92 -5.41 -10.13
N LEU A 55 -17.60 -5.23 -10.17
CA LEU A 55 -16.83 -5.21 -11.42
C LEU A 55 -16.86 -6.58 -12.13
N VAL A 56 -16.62 -7.66 -11.39
CA VAL A 56 -16.68 -9.04 -11.91
C VAL A 56 -18.09 -9.37 -12.37
N GLY A 57 -19.10 -9.05 -11.56
CA GLY A 57 -20.50 -9.24 -11.93
C GLY A 57 -20.90 -8.48 -13.19
N SER A 58 -20.38 -7.26 -13.36
CA SER A 58 -20.63 -6.45 -14.56
C SER A 58 -19.90 -6.99 -15.79
N ALA A 59 -18.67 -7.50 -15.62
CA ALA A 59 -17.86 -8.05 -16.71
C ALA A 59 -18.44 -9.36 -17.28
N ILE A 60 -19.13 -10.15 -16.45
CA ILE A 60 -19.83 -11.37 -16.89
C ILE A 60 -21.05 -11.04 -17.77
N GLY A 61 -21.64 -9.85 -17.61
CA GLY A 61 -22.81 -9.41 -18.36
C GLY A 61 -24.13 -10.06 -17.90
N PRO A 62 -25.24 -9.84 -18.64
CA PRO A 62 -26.54 -10.43 -18.36
C PRO A 62 -26.55 -11.91 -18.79
N GLY A 63 -25.73 -12.74 -18.16
CA GLY A 63 -25.82 -14.19 -18.28
C GLY A 63 -27.17 -14.72 -17.79
N GLU A 64 -27.49 -15.97 -18.12
CA GLU A 64 -28.72 -16.60 -17.64
C GLU A 64 -28.85 -16.47 -16.11
N GLN A 65 -30.08 -16.21 -15.67
CA GLN A 65 -30.42 -16.10 -14.26
C GLN A 65 -30.36 -17.50 -13.63
N SER A 66 -29.20 -17.87 -13.11
CA SER A 66 -29.07 -19.12 -12.35
C SER A 66 -29.79 -18.97 -11.00
N ALA A 67 -30.83 -19.78 -10.78
CA ALA A 67 -31.69 -19.72 -9.59
C ALA A 67 -32.42 -18.38 -9.36
N GLY A 68 -32.72 -17.63 -10.42
CA GLY A 68 -33.45 -16.35 -10.33
C GLY A 68 -32.63 -15.16 -9.83
N LEU A 69 -31.32 -15.35 -9.61
CA LEU A 69 -30.39 -14.27 -9.30
C LEU A 69 -29.54 -13.95 -10.53
N SER A 70 -29.36 -12.66 -10.80
CA SER A 70 -28.46 -12.25 -11.87
C SER A 70 -26.99 -12.52 -11.47
N PRO A 71 -26.10 -12.80 -12.42
CA PRO A 71 -24.66 -12.94 -12.14
C PRO A 71 -24.08 -11.74 -11.38
N LEU A 72 -24.57 -10.54 -11.67
CA LEU A 72 -24.21 -9.30 -10.96
C LEU A 72 -24.59 -9.36 -9.48
N GLN A 73 -25.80 -9.82 -9.15
CA GLN A 73 -26.26 -9.95 -7.76
C GLN A 73 -25.41 -10.95 -6.98
N LEU A 74 -25.09 -12.10 -7.59
CA LEU A 74 -24.25 -13.12 -6.96
C LEU A 74 -22.83 -12.62 -6.71
N ALA A 75 -22.21 -12.00 -7.71
CA ALA A 75 -20.85 -11.46 -7.58
C ALA A 75 -20.79 -10.31 -6.58
N LEU A 76 -21.79 -9.42 -6.57
CA LEU A 76 -21.88 -8.33 -5.59
C LEU A 76 -22.07 -8.88 -4.17
N PHE A 77 -22.94 -9.88 -3.99
CA PHE A 77 -23.15 -10.53 -2.70
C PHE A 77 -21.86 -11.18 -2.18
N ALA A 78 -21.15 -11.92 -3.04
CA ALA A 78 -19.85 -12.49 -2.69
C ALA A 78 -18.84 -11.39 -2.31
N GLY A 79 -18.80 -10.29 -3.06
CA GLY A 79 -17.99 -9.12 -2.76
C GLY A 79 -18.30 -8.50 -1.39
N PHE A 80 -19.57 -8.36 -1.04
CA PHE A 80 -20.01 -7.90 0.27
C PHE A 80 -19.69 -8.88 1.40
N ALA A 81 -19.79 -10.19 1.17
CA ALA A 81 -19.42 -11.21 2.15
C ALA A 81 -17.92 -11.12 2.48
N VAL A 82 -17.07 -11.01 1.46
CA VAL A 82 -15.62 -10.80 1.60
C VAL A 82 -15.33 -9.46 2.27
N GLY A 83 -16.03 -8.39 1.85
CA GLY A 83 -15.89 -7.06 2.46
C GLY A 83 -16.28 -7.04 3.93
N GLY A 84 -17.36 -7.74 4.31
CA GLY A 84 -17.80 -7.91 5.69
C GLY A 84 -16.75 -8.62 6.55
N LEU A 85 -16.11 -9.67 6.04
CA LEU A 85 -14.97 -10.31 6.70
C LEU A 85 -13.79 -9.32 6.87
N GLY A 86 -13.55 -8.47 5.86
CA GLY A 86 -12.60 -7.36 5.94
C GLY A 86 -12.92 -6.39 7.08
N VAL A 87 -14.18 -6.00 7.24
CA VAL A 87 -14.62 -5.13 8.35
C VAL A 87 -14.35 -5.80 9.70
N LEU A 88 -14.67 -7.09 9.86
CA LEU A 88 -14.39 -7.82 11.10
C LEU A 88 -12.88 -7.88 11.40
N ALA A 89 -12.06 -8.13 10.39
CA ALA A 89 -10.61 -8.09 10.50
C ALA A 89 -10.10 -6.69 10.90
N ALA A 90 -10.65 -5.64 10.30
CA ALA A 90 -10.30 -4.26 10.59
C ALA A 90 -10.65 -3.86 12.02
N LEU A 91 -11.84 -4.23 12.49
CA LEU A 91 -12.29 -4.00 13.86
C LEU A 91 -11.42 -4.73 14.87
N ASN A 92 -11.01 -5.96 14.58
CA ASN A 92 -10.10 -6.70 15.45
C ASN A 92 -8.71 -6.05 15.52
N GLY A 93 -8.19 -5.58 14.38
CA GLY A 93 -6.95 -4.81 14.30
C GLY A 93 -7.02 -3.49 15.09
N ALA A 94 -8.09 -2.72 14.91
CA ALA A 94 -8.33 -1.48 15.67
C ALA A 94 -8.44 -1.74 17.18
N ARG A 95 -9.18 -2.80 17.56
CA ARG A 95 -9.34 -3.17 18.98
C ARG A 95 -8.03 -3.58 19.61
N ARG A 96 -7.17 -4.30 18.89
CA ARG A 96 -5.82 -4.66 19.34
C ARG A 96 -4.95 -3.42 19.53
N LEU A 97 -4.94 -2.52 18.55
CA LEU A 97 -4.18 -1.26 18.63
C LEU A 97 -4.64 -0.37 19.80
N TYR A 98 -5.95 -0.32 20.02
CA TYR A 98 -6.54 0.45 21.13
C TYR A 98 -6.21 -0.16 22.51
N ARG A 99 -6.04 -1.47 22.60
CA ARG A 99 -5.58 -2.13 23.83
C ARG A 99 -4.11 -1.85 24.11
N ASP A 100 -3.26 -1.99 23.11
CA ASP A 100 -1.81 -1.76 23.23
C ASP A 100 -1.47 -0.29 23.52
N SER A 101 -2.34 0.65 23.16
CA SER A 101 -2.13 2.07 23.44
C SER A 101 -2.42 2.47 24.89
N ARG A 102 -3.18 1.66 25.63
CA ARG A 102 -3.57 1.95 27.03
C ARG A 102 -2.54 1.50 28.07
N THR A 103 -1.53 0.72 27.67
CA THR A 103 -0.46 0.26 28.57
C THR A 103 0.72 1.23 28.63
N THR A 104 0.84 2.14 27.68
CA THR A 104 1.77 3.29 27.73
C THR A 104 1.20 4.41 28.59
N THR A 105 1.27 4.26 29.91
CA THR A 105 1.24 5.39 30.83
C THR A 105 2.52 6.21 30.60
N PRO A 106 2.45 7.52 30.31
CA PRO A 106 3.65 8.36 30.31
C PRO A 106 4.23 8.35 31.72
N ALA A 107 5.50 7.94 31.86
CA ALA A 107 6.25 8.21 33.08
C ALA A 107 6.26 9.73 33.30
N ALA A 108 5.87 10.13 34.51
CA ALA A 108 5.80 11.51 34.97
C ALA A 108 7.12 12.26 34.84
#